data_AF-A0A3G9ISY4-F1
#
_entry.id   AF-A0A3G9ISY4-F1
#
_cell.length_a   1.000
_cell.length_b   1.000
_cell.length_c   1.000
_cell.angle_alpha   90.00
_cell.angle_beta   90.00
_cell.angle_gamma   90.00
#
_symmetry.space_group_name_H-M   'P 1'
#
loop_
_entity.id
_entity.type
_entity.pdbx_description
1 polymer ?
#
loop_
_entity_poly.entity_id
_entity_poly.type
_entity_poly.pdbx_seq_one_letter_code
_entity_poly.pdbx_strand_id
1 'polypeptide(L)'
;MKSNRLRVLALFLGLLVIILLFFLYIPPGNRVVADFVRNTRLEQYAKIIGVKIEKKYPPQPKVMAGTVDIPTTQSTYCWGKLGCADYAGGIIMVKNKIKAIVSPDTLIKIKYNYSTSPSKLTVTQLEENNKSILVQLSNNCFQAPKESGVYYYEISASWQTKGDTSSVFAIEVK
;
A
#
# COMPACT_ATOMS: atom_id res chain seq x y z
N MET A 1 10.76 54.25 3.73
CA MET A 1 10.55 52.95 3.02
C MET A 1 11.73 51.97 3.09
N LYS A 2 13.00 52.43 3.22
CA LYS A 2 14.22 51.59 3.21
C LYS A 2 14.47 50.78 4.51
N SER A 3 14.12 51.36 5.68
CA SER A 3 14.30 50.75 7.00
C SER A 3 13.46 49.48 7.22
N ASN A 4 12.22 49.45 6.71
CA ASN A 4 11.33 48.30 6.91
C ASN A 4 11.77 47.07 6.10
N ARG A 5 12.34 47.28 4.90
CA ARG A 5 12.89 46.20 4.07
C ARG A 5 14.12 45.54 4.71
N LEU A 6 14.95 46.32 5.39
CA LEU A 6 16.14 45.82 6.08
C LEU A 6 15.77 44.95 7.31
N ARG A 7 14.74 45.36 8.07
CA ARG A 7 14.22 44.58 9.19
C ARG A 7 13.56 43.27 8.74
N VAL A 8 12.78 43.33 7.66
CA VAL A 8 12.17 42.13 7.07
C VAL A 8 13.26 41.18 6.56
N LEU A 9 14.28 41.68 5.87
CA LEU A 9 15.40 40.87 5.39
C LEU A 9 16.17 40.20 6.55
N ALA A 10 16.43 40.94 7.63
CA ALA A 10 17.09 40.41 8.82
C ALA A 10 16.26 39.33 9.51
N LEU A 11 14.93 39.49 9.59
CA LEU A 11 14.03 38.47 10.13
C LEU A 11 14.00 37.21 9.24
N PHE A 12 14.00 37.36 7.91
CA PHE A 12 14.08 36.23 6.99
C PHE A 12 15.41 35.47 7.10
N LEU A 13 16.54 36.19 7.18
CA LEU A 13 17.85 35.60 7.40
C LEU A 13 17.94 34.88 8.74
N GLY A 14 17.41 35.49 9.81
CA GLY A 14 17.34 34.87 11.13
C GLY A 14 16.51 33.58 11.12
N LEU A 15 15.34 33.60 10.48
CA LEU A 15 14.50 32.42 10.32
C LEU A 15 15.20 31.31 9.51
N LEU A 16 15.90 31.68 8.43
CA LEU A 16 16.66 30.74 7.61
C LEU A 16 17.78 30.06 8.39
N VAL A 17 18.51 30.82 9.22
CA VAL A 17 19.57 30.28 10.09
C VAL A 17 18.99 29.36 11.16
N ILE A 18 17.85 29.70 11.77
CA ILE A 18 17.16 28.84 12.73
C ILE A 18 16.72 27.53 12.08
N ILE A 19 16.18 27.59 10.86
CA ILE A 19 15.79 26.41 10.09
C ILE A 19 17.01 25.53 9.78
N LEU A 20 18.12 26.13 9.34
CA LEU A 20 19.37 25.41 9.05
C LEU A 20 19.96 24.77 10.32
N LEU A 21 19.97 25.48 11.44
CA LEU A 21 20.42 24.94 12.73
C LEU A 21 19.49 23.83 13.24
N PHE A 22 18.18 23.96 13.01
CA PHE A 22 17.21 22.90 13.32
C PHE A 22 17.48 21.64 12.50
N PHE A 23 17.80 21.76 11.21
CA PHE A 23 18.19 20.63 10.37
C PHE A 23 19.57 20.03 10.74
N LEU A 24 20.50 20.83 11.28
CA LEU A 24 21.80 20.36 11.79
C LEU A 24 21.67 19.64 13.15
N TYR A 25 20.72 20.03 13.99
CA TYR A 25 20.50 19.45 15.32
C TYR A 25 19.50 18.29 15.34
N ILE A 26 18.77 18.05 14.23
CA ILE A 26 17.95 16.86 14.08
C ILE A 26 18.84 15.69 13.64
N PRO A 27 19.07 14.68 14.50
CA PRO A 27 19.86 13.52 14.10
C PRO A 27 19.21 12.81 12.89
N PRO A 28 20.02 12.32 11.93
CA PRO A 28 19.54 11.51 10.82
C PRO A 28 18.90 10.23 11.36
N GLY A 29 17.57 10.22 11.45
CA GLY A 29 16.80 9.17 12.12
C GLY A 29 15.58 9.64 12.90
N ASN A 30 15.29 10.95 12.95
CA ASN A 30 14.19 11.46 13.74
C ASN A 30 12.82 10.99 13.20
N ARG A 31 12.09 10.23 14.04
CA ARG A 31 10.79 9.62 13.71
C ARG A 31 9.77 10.64 13.19
N VAL A 32 9.87 11.90 13.63
CA VAL A 32 8.97 12.99 13.21
C VAL A 32 9.04 13.24 11.70
N VAL A 33 10.24 13.32 11.12
CA VAL A 33 10.42 13.53 9.68
C VAL A 33 9.95 12.29 8.92
N ALA A 34 10.28 11.11 9.43
CA ALA A 34 9.84 9.84 8.85
C ALA A 34 8.31 9.69 8.85
N ASP A 35 7.64 10.10 9.93
CA ASP A 35 6.18 10.09 10.06
C ASP A 35 5.51 11.09 9.13
N PHE A 36 6.08 12.29 9.00
CA PHE A 36 5.57 13.36 8.14
C PHE A 36 5.64 13.02 6.65
N VAL A 37 6.75 12.42 6.20
CA VAL A 37 6.96 12.11 4.78
C VAL A 37 6.43 10.73 4.36
N ARG A 38 6.01 9.88 5.30
CA ARG A 38 5.46 8.53 5.02
C ARG A 38 4.25 8.61 4.10
N ASN A 39 4.20 7.74 3.08
CA ASN A 39 3.11 7.66 2.09
C ASN A 39 2.90 8.96 1.28
N THR A 40 3.87 9.87 1.26
CA THR A 40 3.85 11.07 0.42
C THR A 40 4.80 10.93 -0.76
N ARG A 41 4.69 11.81 -1.76
CA ARG A 41 5.65 11.92 -2.87
C ARG A 41 7.10 12.19 -2.41
N LEU A 42 7.29 12.65 -1.17
CA LEU A 42 8.59 12.98 -0.60
C LEU A 42 9.28 11.78 0.05
N GLU A 43 8.59 10.65 0.22
CA GLU A 43 9.14 9.43 0.84
C GLU A 43 10.44 8.98 0.15
N GLN A 44 10.50 9.04 -1.18
CA GLN A 44 11.68 8.64 -1.94
C GLN A 44 12.87 9.57 -1.68
N TYR A 45 12.66 10.88 -1.65
CA TYR A 45 13.70 11.86 -1.35
C TYR A 45 14.22 11.72 0.07
N ALA A 46 13.32 11.49 1.03
CA ALA A 46 13.68 11.26 2.42
C ALA A 46 14.56 10.01 2.59
N LYS A 47 14.29 8.93 1.85
CA LYS A 47 15.14 7.72 1.85
C LYS A 47 16.54 7.99 1.30
N ILE A 48 16.68 8.82 0.26
CA ILE A 48 17.99 9.18 -0.33
C ILE A 48 18.88 9.87 0.70
N ILE A 49 18.31 10.71 1.56
CA ILE A 49 19.04 11.43 2.61
C ILE A 49 19.13 10.64 3.93
N GLY A 50 18.88 9.32 3.89
CA GLY A 50 19.08 8.42 5.03
C GLY A 50 17.97 8.39 6.08
N VAL A 51 16.79 8.98 5.80
CA VAL A 51 15.64 8.90 6.74
C VAL A 51 15.06 7.48 6.72
N LYS A 52 15.07 6.82 7.88
CA LYS A 52 14.47 5.49 8.05
C LYS A 52 12.96 5.61 8.27
N ILE A 53 12.18 5.23 7.26
CA ILE A 53 10.72 5.29 7.31
C ILE A 53 10.18 3.89 7.57
N GLU A 54 9.69 3.66 8.79
CA GLU A 54 8.99 2.42 9.13
C GLU A 54 7.54 2.54 8.64
N LYS A 55 7.09 1.62 7.78
CA LYS A 55 5.68 1.55 7.36
C LYS A 55 4.83 1.14 8.56
N LYS A 56 3.67 1.77 8.75
CA LYS A 56 2.71 1.42 9.81
C LYS A 56 1.93 0.13 9.52
N TYR A 57 1.89 -0.27 8.25
CA TYR A 57 1.19 -1.47 7.77
C TYR A 57 2.07 -2.22 6.76
N PRO A 58 1.86 -3.53 6.59
CA PRO A 58 2.45 -4.28 5.50
C PRO A 58 2.10 -3.66 4.14
N PRO A 59 2.86 -3.95 3.07
CA PRO A 59 2.54 -3.44 1.75
C PRO A 59 1.17 -3.97 1.30
N GLN A 60 0.38 -3.12 0.63
CA GLN A 60 -0.90 -3.51 0.04
C GLN A 60 -0.76 -3.71 -1.48
N PRO A 61 -1.47 -4.67 -2.07
CA PRO A 61 -1.46 -4.87 -3.51
C PRO A 61 -2.31 -3.81 -4.20
N LYS A 62 -1.79 -3.30 -5.32
CA LYS A 62 -2.57 -2.63 -6.35
C LYS A 62 -3.11 -3.68 -7.31
N VAL A 63 -4.43 -3.72 -7.48
CA VAL A 63 -5.13 -4.68 -8.33
C VAL A 63 -5.85 -3.92 -9.43
N MET A 64 -5.58 -4.27 -10.68
CA MET A 64 -6.11 -3.57 -11.85
C MET A 64 -6.80 -4.55 -12.79
N ALA A 65 -7.99 -4.23 -13.28
CA ALA A 65 -8.64 -4.89 -14.41
C ALA A 65 -8.62 -3.93 -15.61
N GLY A 66 -7.68 -4.12 -16.53
CA GLY A 66 -7.41 -3.11 -17.57
C GLY A 66 -7.06 -1.74 -16.97
N THR A 67 -7.93 -0.75 -17.14
CA THR A 67 -7.79 0.61 -16.57
C THR A 67 -8.57 0.81 -15.25
N VAL A 68 -9.36 -0.18 -14.84
CA VAL A 68 -10.17 -0.12 -13.60
C VAL A 68 -9.31 -0.50 -12.40
N ASP A 69 -9.26 0.38 -11.41
CA ASP A 69 -8.63 0.11 -10.12
C ASP A 69 -9.61 -0.68 -9.24
N ILE A 70 -9.18 -1.84 -8.74
CA ILE A 70 -9.99 -2.72 -7.90
C ILE A 70 -9.64 -2.43 -6.43
N PRO A 71 -10.59 -1.94 -5.62
CA PRO A 71 -10.34 -1.66 -4.21
C PRO A 71 -9.97 -2.93 -3.45
N THR A 72 -8.86 -2.90 -2.73
CA THR A 72 -8.42 -3.98 -1.85
C THR A 72 -8.58 -3.57 -0.39
N THR A 73 -8.78 -4.55 0.47
CA THR A 73 -8.78 -4.38 1.93
C THR A 73 -7.70 -5.27 2.51
N GLN A 74 -6.79 -4.70 3.30
CA GLN A 74 -5.81 -5.50 4.04
C GLN A 74 -6.51 -6.44 5.02
N SER A 75 -6.11 -7.71 4.98
CA SER A 75 -6.57 -8.77 5.87
C SER A 75 -5.40 -9.16 6.79
N THR A 76 -5.38 -10.41 7.25
CA THR A 76 -4.39 -10.96 8.15
C THR A 76 -2.95 -10.73 7.69
N TYR A 77 -2.07 -10.45 8.65
CA TYR A 77 -0.64 -10.30 8.39
C TYR A 77 0.21 -10.67 9.60
N CYS A 78 1.46 -11.03 9.33
CA CYS A 78 2.55 -11.09 10.29
C CYS A 78 3.76 -10.41 9.66
N TRP A 79 4.17 -9.25 10.16
CA TRP A 79 5.09 -8.38 9.43
C TRP A 79 6.21 -7.80 10.30
N GLY A 80 7.32 -8.56 10.42
CA GLY A 80 8.52 -8.13 11.15
C GLY A 80 8.20 -7.49 12.51
N LYS A 81 8.61 -6.23 12.69
CA LYS A 81 8.36 -5.47 13.93
C LYS A 81 6.93 -4.97 14.12
N LEU A 82 6.08 -5.04 13.09
CA LEU A 82 4.66 -4.70 13.23
C LEU A 82 3.87 -5.78 13.97
N GLY A 83 4.45 -6.96 14.17
CA GLY A 83 3.78 -8.10 14.77
C GLY A 83 2.73 -8.70 13.84
N CYS A 84 1.79 -9.43 14.44
CA CYS A 84 0.71 -10.11 13.75
C CYS A 84 -0.63 -9.47 14.08
N ALA A 85 -1.53 -9.48 13.10
CA ALA A 85 -2.93 -9.09 13.28
C ALA A 85 -3.80 -10.01 12.44
N ASP A 86 -4.81 -10.59 13.07
CA ASP A 86 -5.79 -11.45 12.43
C ASP A 86 -7.09 -10.68 12.17
N TYR A 87 -7.69 -10.90 11.00
CA TYR A 87 -8.92 -10.24 10.57
C TYR A 87 -10.05 -11.26 10.33
N ALA A 88 -11.27 -10.75 10.23
CA ALA A 88 -12.44 -11.56 9.89
C ALA A 88 -12.28 -12.23 8.50
N GLY A 89 -13.06 -13.29 8.26
CA GLY A 89 -13.01 -14.03 6.99
C GLY A 89 -13.21 -13.15 5.76
N GLY A 90 -12.48 -13.46 4.68
CA GLY A 90 -12.32 -12.53 3.54
C GLY A 90 -13.61 -12.03 2.91
N ILE A 91 -14.63 -12.90 2.73
CA ILE A 91 -15.93 -12.49 2.18
C ILE A 91 -16.61 -11.46 3.10
N ILE A 92 -16.62 -11.69 4.41
CA ILE A 92 -17.27 -10.80 5.39
C ILE A 92 -16.67 -9.39 5.30
N MET A 93 -15.37 -9.28 5.05
CA MET A 93 -14.66 -8.01 4.97
C MET A 93 -15.03 -7.15 3.74
N VAL A 94 -15.53 -7.76 2.66
CA VAL A 94 -15.78 -7.06 1.39
C VAL A 94 -17.20 -7.21 0.84
N LYS A 95 -18.05 -8.07 1.41
CA LYS A 95 -19.42 -8.34 0.95
C LYS A 95 -20.24 -7.06 0.76
N ASN A 96 -20.16 -6.16 1.75
CA ASN A 96 -20.92 -4.90 1.78
C ASN A 96 -20.13 -3.70 1.27
N LYS A 97 -18.95 -3.92 0.64
CA LYS A 97 -18.15 -2.85 0.04
C LYS A 97 -18.51 -2.64 -1.43
N ILE A 98 -18.16 -1.46 -1.95
CA ILE A 98 -18.24 -1.13 -3.37
C ILE A 98 -17.34 -2.12 -4.13
N LYS A 99 -17.89 -2.69 -5.20
CA LYS A 99 -17.22 -3.66 -6.07
C LYS A 99 -16.84 -2.95 -7.36
N ALA A 100 -15.65 -3.26 -7.87
CA ALA A 100 -15.29 -2.81 -9.20
C ALA A 100 -16.09 -3.61 -10.23
N ILE A 101 -16.73 -2.92 -11.17
CA ILE A 101 -17.38 -3.56 -12.31
C ILE A 101 -16.30 -3.86 -13.36
N VAL A 102 -16.23 -5.11 -13.79
CA VAL A 102 -15.24 -5.58 -14.77
C VAL A 102 -15.92 -6.37 -15.88
N SER A 103 -15.39 -6.28 -17.10
CA SER A 103 -15.91 -7.10 -18.21
C SER A 103 -15.41 -8.55 -18.11
N PRO A 104 -16.17 -9.52 -18.63
CA PRO A 104 -15.74 -10.92 -18.73
C PRO A 104 -14.36 -11.05 -19.38
N ASP A 105 -13.59 -12.06 -18.95
CA ASP A 105 -12.26 -12.41 -19.47
C ASP A 105 -11.20 -11.29 -19.38
N THR A 106 -11.51 -10.16 -18.73
CA THR A 106 -10.56 -9.05 -18.55
C THR A 106 -9.37 -9.50 -17.73
N LEU A 107 -8.17 -9.15 -18.18
CA LEU A 107 -6.93 -9.44 -17.46
C LEU A 107 -6.86 -8.63 -16.16
N ILE A 108 -6.83 -9.33 -15.03
CA ILE A 108 -6.59 -8.78 -13.70
C ILE A 108 -5.11 -8.90 -13.37
N LYS A 109 -4.49 -7.78 -12.99
CA LYS A 109 -3.06 -7.68 -12.68
C LYS A 109 -2.84 -7.26 -11.24
N ILE A 110 -1.93 -7.96 -10.55
CA ILE A 110 -1.57 -7.69 -9.16
C ILE A 110 -0.14 -7.16 -9.10
N LYS A 111 0.07 -6.05 -8.39
CA LYS A 111 1.38 -5.46 -8.15
C LYS A 111 1.52 -4.96 -6.73
N TYR A 112 2.66 -5.19 -6.10
CA TYR A 112 3.03 -4.51 -4.87
C TYR A 112 3.96 -3.35 -5.18
N ASN A 113 3.59 -2.14 -4.76
CA ASN A 113 4.53 -1.01 -4.76
C ASN A 113 5.41 -1.09 -3.51
N TYR A 114 6.34 -2.05 -3.54
CA TYR A 114 7.28 -2.33 -2.46
C TYR A 114 8.67 -2.54 -3.03
N SER A 115 9.70 -2.25 -2.23
CA SER A 115 11.10 -2.26 -2.68
C SER A 115 11.53 -3.61 -3.25
N THR A 116 10.92 -4.70 -2.77
CA THR A 116 11.14 -6.04 -3.26
C THR A 116 9.81 -6.70 -3.59
N SER A 117 9.75 -7.45 -4.68
CA SER A 117 8.61 -8.31 -4.99
C SER A 117 8.48 -9.42 -3.93
N PRO A 118 7.26 -9.91 -3.66
CA PRO A 118 7.08 -11.07 -2.79
C PRO A 118 7.74 -12.31 -3.39
N SER A 119 8.31 -13.16 -2.54
CA SER A 119 8.86 -14.47 -2.93
C SER A 119 7.77 -15.47 -3.30
N LYS A 120 6.57 -15.31 -2.75
CA LYS A 120 5.39 -16.11 -3.10
C LYS A 120 4.18 -15.20 -3.19
N LEU A 121 3.40 -15.36 -4.25
CA LEU A 121 2.12 -14.69 -4.45
C LEU A 121 1.09 -15.76 -4.79
N THR A 122 -0.04 -15.74 -4.09
CA THR A 122 -1.14 -16.68 -4.29
C THR A 122 -2.44 -15.91 -4.32
N VAL A 123 -3.35 -16.31 -5.21
CA VAL A 123 -4.71 -15.77 -5.27
C VAL A 123 -5.67 -16.94 -5.10
N THR A 124 -6.65 -16.75 -4.23
CA THR A 124 -7.68 -17.73 -3.95
C THR A 124 -9.03 -17.07 -4.17
N GLN A 125 -9.89 -17.69 -4.97
CA GLN A 125 -11.29 -17.32 -5.07
C GLN A 125 -12.04 -17.92 -3.87
N LEU A 126 -12.81 -17.09 -3.18
CA LEU A 126 -13.59 -17.45 -2.01
C LEU A 126 -15.06 -17.69 -2.41
N GLU A 127 -15.62 -18.82 -2.00
CA GLU A 127 -17.04 -19.13 -2.16
C GLU A 127 -17.80 -18.98 -0.83
N GLU A 128 -19.10 -18.64 -0.90
CA GLU A 128 -19.94 -18.46 0.30
C GLU A 128 -20.14 -19.75 1.10
N ASN A 129 -19.93 -20.92 0.49
CA ASN A 129 -20.01 -22.24 1.12
C ASN A 129 -18.69 -22.63 1.85
N ASN A 130 -17.82 -21.67 2.14
CA ASN A 130 -16.47 -21.85 2.71
C ASN A 130 -15.49 -22.65 1.82
N LYS A 131 -15.79 -22.87 0.55
CA LYS A 131 -14.81 -23.40 -0.40
C LYS A 131 -13.88 -22.29 -0.87
N SER A 132 -12.70 -22.73 -1.29
CA SER A 132 -11.63 -21.86 -1.76
C SER A 132 -10.99 -22.51 -2.96
N ILE A 133 -10.92 -21.78 -4.07
CA ILE A 133 -10.36 -22.27 -5.33
C ILE A 133 -9.06 -21.50 -5.60
N LEU A 134 -7.96 -22.22 -5.76
CA LEU A 134 -6.69 -21.63 -6.14
C LEU A 134 -6.78 -21.09 -7.57
N VAL A 135 -6.52 -19.79 -7.73
CA VAL A 135 -6.46 -19.14 -9.03
C VAL A 135 -5.05 -19.28 -9.60
N GLN A 136 -4.95 -19.82 -10.80
CA GLN A 136 -3.67 -19.94 -11.50
C GLN A 136 -3.20 -18.56 -11.98
N LEU A 137 -1.98 -18.21 -11.61
CA LEU A 137 -1.36 -16.94 -11.99
C LEU A 137 -0.34 -17.16 -13.10
N SER A 138 -0.39 -16.30 -14.12
CA SER A 138 0.69 -16.14 -15.10
C SER A 138 1.22 -14.72 -14.99
N ASN A 139 2.50 -14.56 -14.63
CA ASN A 139 3.13 -13.25 -14.43
C ASN A 139 2.33 -12.30 -13.50
N ASN A 140 1.85 -12.84 -12.37
CA ASN A 140 1.00 -12.14 -11.39
C ASN A 140 -0.32 -11.60 -11.98
N CYS A 141 -0.82 -12.24 -13.02
CA CYS A 141 -2.07 -11.92 -13.69
C CYS A 141 -2.96 -13.16 -13.80
N PHE A 142 -4.27 -12.93 -13.86
CA PHE A 142 -5.28 -13.95 -14.16
C PHE A 142 -6.47 -13.30 -14.88
N GLN A 143 -7.36 -14.08 -15.47
CA GLN A 143 -8.55 -13.56 -16.16
C GLN A 143 -9.73 -13.48 -15.20
N ALA A 144 -10.51 -12.42 -15.31
CA ALA A 144 -11.82 -12.34 -14.67
C ALA A 144 -12.72 -13.48 -15.18
N PRO A 145 -13.65 -14.00 -14.35
CA PRO A 145 -14.59 -15.04 -14.77
C PRO A 145 -15.38 -14.63 -16.01
N LYS A 146 -15.76 -15.62 -16.81
CA LYS A 146 -16.60 -15.42 -18.00
C LYS A 146 -18.06 -15.15 -17.65
N GLU A 147 -18.53 -15.78 -16.58
CA GLU A 147 -19.92 -15.69 -16.14
C GLU A 147 -20.15 -14.38 -15.37
N SER A 148 -21.32 -13.78 -15.59
CA SER A 148 -21.73 -12.61 -14.82
C SER A 148 -21.97 -13.00 -13.36
N GLY A 149 -21.50 -12.18 -12.43
CA GLY A 149 -21.66 -12.48 -11.01
C GLY A 149 -20.73 -11.68 -10.12
N VAL A 150 -20.90 -11.86 -8.80
CA VAL A 150 -20.00 -11.30 -7.81
C VAL A 150 -18.98 -12.36 -7.41
N TYR A 151 -17.70 -11.98 -7.47
CA TYR A 151 -16.59 -12.86 -7.16
C TYR A 151 -15.71 -12.24 -6.06
N TYR A 152 -15.33 -13.07 -5.10
CA TYR A 152 -14.51 -12.68 -3.96
C TYR A 152 -13.15 -13.33 -4.06
N TYR A 153 -12.10 -12.58 -3.73
CA TYR A 153 -10.73 -13.06 -3.82
C TYR A 153 -9.93 -12.68 -2.58
N GLU A 154 -9.02 -13.55 -2.20
CA GLU A 154 -7.93 -13.28 -1.29
C GLU A 154 -6.59 -13.39 -2.02
N ILE A 155 -5.75 -12.38 -1.82
CA ILE A 155 -4.34 -12.35 -2.23
C ILE A 155 -3.52 -12.64 -1.00
N SER A 156 -2.64 -13.64 -1.05
CA SER A 156 -1.62 -13.89 -0.03
C SER A 156 -0.23 -13.65 -0.62
N ALA A 157 0.57 -12.83 0.05
CA ALA A 157 1.92 -12.49 -0.38
C ALA A 157 2.93 -12.66 0.75
N SER A 158 4.05 -13.30 0.44
CA SER A 158 5.10 -13.66 1.38
C SER A 158 6.45 -13.07 0.98
N TRP A 159 7.21 -12.58 1.95
CA TRP A 159 8.59 -12.13 1.81
C TRP A 159 9.48 -12.87 2.81
N GLN A 160 10.47 -13.60 2.30
CA GLN A 160 11.41 -14.40 3.11
C GLN A 160 11.97 -13.70 4.36
N THR A 161 12.22 -12.39 4.30
CA THR A 161 12.86 -11.64 5.40
C THR A 161 11.96 -10.59 6.06
N LYS A 162 10.71 -10.44 5.63
CA LYS A 162 9.78 -9.43 6.17
C LYS A 162 8.52 -10.03 6.77
N GLY A 163 8.08 -11.18 6.28
CA GLY A 163 6.85 -11.83 6.69
C GLY A 163 5.79 -11.81 5.61
N ASP A 164 4.55 -11.94 6.02
CA ASP A 164 3.41 -12.27 5.17
C ASP A 164 2.27 -11.29 5.38
N THR A 165 1.51 -11.05 4.32
CA THR A 165 0.28 -10.27 4.39
C THR A 165 -0.72 -10.76 3.36
N SER A 166 -2.00 -10.75 3.73
CA SER A 166 -3.09 -10.95 2.81
C SER A 166 -3.93 -9.69 2.59
N SER A 167 -4.66 -9.68 1.47
CA SER A 167 -5.61 -8.64 1.13
C SER A 167 -6.77 -9.25 0.37
N VAL A 168 -7.96 -8.74 0.61
CA VAL A 168 -9.19 -9.26 0.02
C VAL A 168 -9.85 -8.21 -0.86
N PHE A 169 -10.49 -8.65 -1.93
CA PHE A 169 -11.22 -7.77 -2.84
C PHE A 169 -12.41 -8.50 -3.45
N ALA A 170 -13.33 -7.72 -4.02
CA ALA A 170 -14.49 -8.22 -4.73
C ALA A 170 -14.65 -7.49 -6.06
N ILE A 171 -15.07 -8.24 -7.08
CA ILE A 171 -15.44 -7.72 -8.39
C ILE A 171 -16.87 -8.12 -8.71
N GLU A 172 -17.52 -7.34 -9.56
CA GLU A 172 -18.78 -7.70 -10.19
C GLU A 172 -18.54 -7.78 -11.70
N VAL A 173 -18.73 -8.97 -12.27
CA VAL A 173 -18.59 -9.20 -13.71
C VAL A 173 -19.92 -8.88 -14.40
N LYS A 174 -19.90 -7.96 -15.36
CA LYS A 174 -21.05 -7.56 -16.19
C LYS A 174 -20.68 -7.49 -17.67
#